data_AF-I4BS32-F1
#
_entry.id   AF-I4BS32-F1
#
_cell.length_a   1.000
_cell.length_b   1.000
_cell.length_c   1.000
_cell.angle_alpha   90.00
_cell.angle_beta   90.00
_cell.angle_gamma   90.00
#
_symmetry.space_group_name_H-M   'P 1'
#
loop_
_entity.id
_entity.type
_entity.pdbx_description
1 polymer ?
#
loop_
_entity_poly.entity_id
_entity_poly.type
_entity_poly.pdbx_seq_one_letter_code
_entity_poly.pdbx_strand_id
1 'polypeptide(L)'
;MLTGMERASVVAYVGWVDRALAAAEAVFPLAANEPTAIRPVDGAAAREPGGSSQLETGVRAAASHYRGAWAHTRTLDEDTTNAVAAGTSNGQHGREAAGRIRRSAALAASSMVPVAHEPSGVRQLVSTMDQRLRAMQDLLAATKAQNSSAAEQMRTTTVGYRTIPAGHVSPQPPPVGPSGNLCWIGSKDGDIKRLCPDDTDTVTYVDDNGNYVRQDLSSGQISIVHRPGPITGDPSTCWLPHAGADRAICGPRASTWMYPHDGSLITEELGPDGKVRVTFQTPLGPLNP
;
A
#
# COMPACT_ATOMS: atom_id res chain seq x y z
N MET A 1 6.30 -71.64 4.84
CA MET A 1 5.96 -70.85 6.04
C MET A 1 7.11 -69.89 6.29
N LEU A 2 6.98 -68.63 5.92
CA LEU A 2 7.97 -67.62 6.31
C LEU A 2 7.67 -67.17 7.74
N THR A 3 8.74 -67.05 8.51
CA THR A 3 8.74 -66.67 9.92
C THR A 3 8.16 -65.27 10.09
N GLY A 4 7.57 -64.96 11.26
CA GLY A 4 6.86 -63.70 11.51
C GLY A 4 7.65 -62.41 11.21
N MET A 5 8.97 -62.51 11.03
CA MET A 5 9.89 -61.41 10.74
C MET A 5 9.72 -60.83 9.32
N GLU A 6 9.39 -61.63 8.30
CA GLU A 6 9.23 -61.11 6.92
C GLU A 6 7.87 -60.45 6.68
N ARG A 7 6.80 -60.92 7.35
CA ARG A 7 5.52 -60.19 7.33
C ARG A 7 5.62 -58.84 8.04
N ALA A 8 6.42 -58.76 9.11
CA ALA A 8 6.66 -57.51 9.83
C ALA A 8 7.38 -56.46 8.96
N SER A 9 8.28 -56.87 8.06
CA SER A 9 9.01 -55.95 7.18
C SER A 9 8.10 -55.35 6.09
N VAL A 10 7.23 -56.14 5.48
CA VAL A 10 6.26 -55.66 4.46
C VAL A 10 5.27 -54.66 5.06
N VAL A 11 4.75 -54.94 6.25
CA VAL A 11 3.83 -54.03 6.96
C VAL A 11 4.55 -52.73 7.34
N ALA A 12 5.81 -52.81 7.79
CA ALA A 12 6.60 -51.63 8.10
C ALA A 12 6.86 -50.75 6.87
N TYR A 13 7.17 -51.36 5.71
CA TYR A 13 7.35 -50.66 4.44
C TYR A 13 6.07 -49.93 4.00
N VAL A 14 4.92 -50.63 3.97
CA VAL A 14 3.62 -50.01 3.64
C VAL A 14 3.30 -48.86 4.59
N GLY A 15 3.56 -49.01 5.89
CA GLY A 15 3.39 -47.95 6.87
C GLY A 15 4.31 -46.75 6.63
N TRP A 16 5.53 -46.95 6.13
CA TRP A 16 6.42 -45.86 5.74
C TRP A 16 5.89 -45.11 4.51
N VAL A 17 5.43 -45.84 3.49
CA VAL A 17 4.83 -45.24 2.28
C VAL A 17 3.57 -44.43 2.63
N ASP A 18 2.68 -44.96 3.48
CA ASP A 18 1.49 -44.21 3.91
C ASP A 18 1.87 -42.91 4.64
N ARG A 19 2.86 -42.94 5.55
CA ARG A 19 3.36 -41.74 6.22
C ARG A 19 3.93 -40.72 5.23
N ALA A 20 4.68 -41.17 4.22
CA ALA A 20 5.23 -40.29 3.20
C ALA A 20 4.11 -39.64 2.35
N LEU A 21 3.11 -40.41 1.94
CA LEU A 21 1.94 -39.91 1.20
C LEU A 21 1.09 -38.97 2.05
N ALA A 22 0.92 -39.26 3.35
CA ALA A 22 0.22 -38.39 4.29
C ALA A 22 0.94 -37.05 4.49
N ALA A 23 2.27 -37.07 4.61
CA ALA A 23 3.07 -35.86 4.70
C ALA A 23 2.96 -35.01 3.43
N ALA A 24 2.96 -35.64 2.25
CA ALA A 24 2.75 -34.96 0.98
C ALA A 24 1.33 -34.37 0.86
N GLU A 25 0.29 -35.09 1.29
CA GLU A 25 -1.08 -34.60 1.34
C GLU A 25 -1.21 -33.38 2.27
N ALA A 26 -0.50 -33.37 3.39
CA ALA A 26 -0.52 -32.29 4.37
C ALA A 26 0.12 -30.98 3.87
N VAL A 27 0.87 -31.00 2.77
CA VAL A 27 1.38 -29.77 2.12
C VAL A 27 0.22 -28.94 1.53
N PHE A 28 -0.89 -29.58 1.18
CA PHE A 28 -2.06 -28.89 0.67
C PHE A 28 -2.95 -28.36 1.81
N PRO A 29 -3.47 -27.12 1.70
CA PRO A 29 -4.24 -26.50 2.77
C PRO A 29 -5.57 -27.21 3.05
N LEU A 30 -5.97 -27.25 4.31
CA LEU A 30 -7.23 -27.79 4.84
C LEU A 30 -8.41 -26.85 4.56
N ALA A 31 -8.65 -26.47 3.30
CA ALA A 31 -9.56 -25.39 2.90
C ALA A 31 -9.18 -24.01 3.50
N ALA A 32 -8.87 -23.06 2.62
CA ALA A 32 -8.73 -21.68 3.05
C ALA A 32 -10.10 -21.17 3.52
N ASN A 33 -10.13 -20.33 4.56
CA ASN A 33 -11.23 -19.37 4.72
C ASN A 33 -11.42 -18.66 3.37
N GLU A 34 -12.68 -18.35 2.99
CA GLU A 34 -12.94 -17.72 1.70
C GLU A 34 -11.94 -16.57 1.45
N PRO A 35 -11.30 -16.53 0.27
CA PRO A 35 -10.42 -15.43 -0.07
C PRO A 35 -11.16 -14.13 0.20
N THR A 36 -10.61 -13.28 1.07
CA THR A 36 -11.15 -11.93 1.23
C THR A 36 -10.89 -11.21 -0.08
N ALA A 37 -11.89 -11.19 -0.96
CA ALA A 37 -11.80 -10.48 -2.22
C ALA A 37 -11.40 -9.03 -1.93
N ILE A 38 -10.40 -8.54 -2.67
CA ILE A 38 -10.10 -7.11 -2.64
C ILE A 38 -11.32 -6.46 -3.28
N ARG A 39 -12.13 -5.77 -2.47
CA ARG A 39 -13.29 -5.05 -2.97
C ARG A 39 -12.77 -3.89 -3.83
N PRO A 40 -13.13 -3.81 -5.12
CA PRO A 40 -12.82 -2.65 -5.93
C PRO A 40 -13.37 -1.41 -5.22
N VAL A 41 -12.53 -0.41 -5.00
CA VAL A 41 -13.01 0.87 -4.48
C VAL A 41 -13.62 1.63 -5.66
N ASP A 42 -14.93 1.83 -5.64
CA ASP A 42 -15.60 2.67 -6.64
C ASP A 42 -15.23 4.13 -6.40
N GLY A 43 -14.22 4.62 -7.11
CA GLY A 43 -13.95 6.05 -7.22
C GLY A 43 -14.99 6.71 -8.13
N ALA A 44 -15.98 7.38 -7.53
CA ALA A 44 -16.91 8.21 -8.31
C ALA A 44 -16.11 9.31 -9.04
N ALA A 45 -16.12 9.29 -10.38
CA ALA A 45 -15.52 10.36 -11.16
C ALA A 45 -16.22 11.69 -10.82
N ALA A 46 -15.46 12.69 -10.40
CA ALA A 46 -16.01 14.02 -10.11
C ALA A 46 -16.70 14.58 -11.38
N ARG A 47 -17.89 15.16 -11.20
CA ARG A 47 -18.69 15.74 -12.28
C ARG A 47 -17.97 16.98 -12.85
N GLU A 48 -17.69 16.98 -14.15
CA GLU A 48 -16.99 18.09 -14.82
C GLU A 48 -17.85 19.39 -14.72
N PRO A 49 -17.32 20.52 -14.21
CA PRO A 49 -18.01 21.81 -14.27
C PRO A 49 -18.07 22.31 -15.73
N GLY A 50 -19.26 22.74 -16.17
CA GLY A 50 -19.46 23.24 -17.54
C GLY A 50 -18.99 24.67 -17.76
N GLY A 51 -18.43 24.96 -18.94
CA GLY A 51 -18.05 26.31 -19.40
C GLY A 51 -17.00 26.27 -20.53
N SER A 52 -16.95 27.28 -21.41
CA SER A 52 -16.17 27.27 -22.67
C SER A 52 -14.78 27.94 -22.57
N SER A 53 -13.96 27.57 -21.57
CA SER A 53 -12.64 28.20 -21.35
C SER A 53 -11.48 27.20 -21.51
N GLN A 54 -10.23 27.67 -21.62
CA GLN A 54 -9.05 26.78 -21.62
C GLN A 54 -8.97 25.88 -20.36
N LEU A 55 -9.62 26.30 -19.28
CA LEU A 55 -9.80 25.49 -18.07
C LEU A 55 -10.63 24.22 -18.34
N GLU A 56 -11.62 24.27 -19.24
CA GLU A 56 -12.45 23.12 -19.62
C GLU A 56 -11.61 22.03 -20.30
N THR A 57 -10.71 22.42 -21.20
CA THR A 57 -9.79 21.49 -21.87
C THR A 57 -8.87 20.80 -20.86
N GLY A 58 -8.32 21.56 -19.90
CA GLY A 58 -7.49 21.01 -18.82
C GLY A 58 -8.28 20.08 -17.89
N VAL A 59 -9.49 20.47 -17.48
CA VAL A 59 -10.38 19.67 -16.63
C VAL A 59 -10.79 18.37 -17.33
N ARG A 60 -11.13 18.41 -18.63
CA ARG A 60 -11.49 17.22 -19.41
C ARG A 60 -10.32 16.26 -19.59
N ALA A 61 -9.11 16.79 -19.83
CA ALA A 61 -7.89 15.99 -19.90
C ALA A 61 -7.61 15.31 -18.56
N ALA A 62 -7.67 16.06 -17.44
CA ALA A 62 -7.50 15.51 -16.10
C ALA A 62 -8.55 14.44 -15.77
N ALA A 63 -9.83 14.70 -16.05
CA ALA A 63 -10.91 13.75 -15.85
C ALA A 63 -10.73 12.47 -16.67
N SER A 64 -10.22 12.58 -17.90
CA SER A 64 -9.85 11.42 -18.73
C SER A 64 -8.71 10.62 -18.10
N HIS A 65 -7.65 11.29 -17.62
CA HIS A 65 -6.54 10.65 -16.92
C HIS A 65 -7.01 9.92 -15.65
N TYR A 66 -7.87 10.54 -14.84
CA TYR A 66 -8.45 9.90 -13.67
C TYR A 66 -9.28 8.67 -14.03
N ARG A 67 -10.15 8.76 -15.05
CA ARG A 67 -10.94 7.61 -15.53
C ARG A 67 -10.03 6.46 -16.00
N GLY A 68 -8.95 6.79 -16.72
CA GLY A 68 -7.95 5.81 -17.14
C GLY A 68 -7.22 5.15 -15.97
N ALA A 69 -6.78 5.93 -14.98
CA ALA A 69 -6.12 5.41 -13.77
C ALA A 69 -7.06 4.51 -12.94
N TRP A 70 -8.32 4.90 -12.79
CA TRP A 70 -9.34 4.09 -12.11
C TRP A 70 -9.64 2.79 -12.85
N ALA A 71 -9.77 2.84 -14.17
CA ALA A 71 -9.97 1.64 -14.99
C ALA A 71 -8.78 0.67 -14.86
N HIS A 72 -7.55 1.19 -14.90
CA HIS A 72 -6.35 0.38 -14.71
C HIS A 72 -6.27 -0.25 -13.32
N THR A 73 -6.58 0.51 -12.27
CA THR A 73 -6.61 0.01 -10.87
C THR A 73 -7.62 -1.12 -10.73
N ARG A 74 -8.82 -0.98 -11.30
CA ARG A 74 -9.85 -2.03 -11.30
C ARG A 74 -9.35 -3.32 -11.96
N THR A 75 -8.66 -3.22 -13.10
CA THR A 75 -8.05 -4.39 -13.75
C THR A 75 -7.02 -5.08 -12.85
N LEU A 76 -6.18 -4.31 -12.13
CA LEU A 76 -5.23 -4.88 -11.18
C LEU A 76 -5.93 -5.56 -9.97
N ASP A 77 -7.03 -5.00 -9.49
CA ASP A 77 -7.84 -5.60 -8.41
C ASP A 77 -8.46 -6.94 -8.87
N GLU A 78 -8.99 -6.98 -10.09
CA GLU A 78 -9.53 -8.19 -10.73
C GLU A 78 -8.43 -9.26 -10.92
N ASP A 79 -7.27 -8.87 -11.44
CA ASP A 79 -6.12 -9.78 -11.63
C ASP A 79 -5.64 -10.38 -10.31
N THR A 80 -5.57 -9.55 -9.26
CA THR A 80 -5.19 -10.02 -7.91
C THR A 80 -6.22 -11.01 -7.37
N THR A 81 -7.51 -10.70 -7.50
CA THR A 81 -8.60 -11.58 -7.06
C THR A 81 -8.56 -12.92 -7.80
N ASN A 82 -8.35 -12.89 -9.11
CA ASN A 82 -8.23 -14.08 -9.95
C ASN A 82 -7.02 -14.95 -9.56
N ALA A 83 -5.86 -14.34 -9.31
CA ALA A 83 -4.65 -15.07 -8.90
C ALA A 83 -4.82 -15.76 -7.54
N VAL A 84 -5.48 -15.10 -6.58
CA VAL A 84 -5.78 -15.68 -5.26
C VAL A 84 -6.81 -16.82 -5.38
N ALA A 85 -7.86 -16.63 -6.20
CA ALA A 85 -8.85 -17.67 -6.46
C ALA A 85 -8.22 -18.90 -7.11
N ALA A 86 -7.32 -18.71 -8.09
CA ALA A 86 -6.55 -19.78 -8.71
C ALA A 86 -5.68 -20.53 -7.69
N GLY A 87 -4.94 -19.82 -6.82
CA GLY A 87 -4.13 -20.45 -5.77
C GLY A 87 -4.96 -21.31 -4.80
N THR A 88 -6.15 -20.82 -4.43
CA THR A 88 -7.08 -21.54 -3.55
C THR A 88 -7.62 -22.80 -4.22
N SER A 89 -8.07 -22.68 -5.47
CA SER A 89 -8.56 -23.80 -6.29
C SER A 89 -7.49 -24.87 -6.51
N ASN A 90 -6.25 -24.46 -6.83
CA ASN A 90 -5.12 -25.38 -6.97
C ASN A 90 -4.83 -26.15 -5.68
N GLY A 91 -4.90 -25.48 -4.52
CA GLY A 91 -4.72 -26.12 -3.21
C GLY A 91 -5.80 -27.17 -2.91
N GLN A 92 -7.07 -26.85 -3.18
CA GLN A 92 -8.19 -27.77 -3.00
C GLN A 92 -8.09 -28.99 -3.93
N HIS A 93 -7.91 -28.76 -5.23
CA HIS A 93 -7.74 -29.84 -6.21
C HIS A 93 -6.53 -30.72 -5.90
N GLY A 94 -5.40 -30.10 -5.50
CA GLY A 94 -4.19 -30.82 -5.09
C GLY A 94 -4.43 -31.73 -3.90
N ARG A 95 -5.13 -31.24 -2.87
CA ARG A 95 -5.49 -32.03 -1.69
C ARG A 95 -6.39 -33.21 -2.03
N GLU A 96 -7.42 -32.99 -2.84
CA GLU A 96 -8.32 -34.05 -3.27
C GLU A 96 -7.58 -35.13 -4.09
N ALA A 97 -6.70 -34.70 -5.01
CA ALA A 97 -5.89 -35.60 -5.81
C ALA A 97 -4.91 -36.41 -4.95
N ALA A 98 -4.22 -35.76 -4.01
CA ALA A 98 -3.32 -36.41 -3.06
C ALA A 98 -4.06 -37.45 -2.20
N GLY A 99 -5.25 -37.09 -1.70
CA GLY A 99 -6.12 -38.01 -0.97
C GLY A 99 -6.56 -39.22 -1.81
N ARG A 100 -6.84 -39.03 -3.11
CA ARG A 100 -7.14 -40.15 -4.03
C ARG A 100 -5.92 -41.06 -4.21
N ILE A 101 -4.72 -40.51 -4.41
CA ILE A 101 -3.47 -41.29 -4.54
C ILE A 101 -3.24 -42.12 -3.28
N ARG A 102 -3.34 -41.49 -2.10
CA ARG A 102 -3.16 -42.17 -0.81
C ARG A 102 -4.17 -43.30 -0.59
N ARG A 103 -5.47 -43.06 -0.83
CA ARG A 103 -6.49 -44.12 -0.76
C ARG A 103 -6.21 -45.25 -1.75
N SER A 104 -5.76 -44.93 -2.96
CA SER A 104 -5.40 -45.95 -3.96
C SER A 104 -4.19 -46.79 -3.53
N ALA A 105 -3.22 -46.19 -2.83
CA ALA A 105 -2.07 -46.90 -2.27
C ALA A 105 -2.50 -47.85 -1.14
N ALA A 106 -3.35 -47.38 -0.22
CA ALA A 106 -3.90 -48.22 0.85
C ALA A 106 -4.69 -49.42 0.31
N LEU A 107 -5.53 -49.21 -0.70
CA LEU A 107 -6.28 -50.28 -1.36
C LEU A 107 -5.33 -51.29 -2.03
N ALA A 108 -4.34 -50.82 -2.79
CA ALA A 108 -3.37 -51.68 -3.43
C ALA A 108 -2.51 -52.48 -2.43
N ALA A 109 -2.11 -51.86 -1.33
CA ALA A 109 -1.41 -52.57 -0.26
C ALA A 109 -2.30 -53.67 0.35
N SER A 110 -3.57 -53.35 0.66
CA SER A 110 -4.49 -54.32 1.26
C SER A 110 -4.74 -55.57 0.39
N SER A 111 -4.76 -55.41 -0.95
CA SER A 111 -4.95 -56.54 -1.87
C SER A 111 -3.68 -57.36 -2.11
N MET A 112 -2.49 -56.76 -1.95
CA MET A 112 -1.20 -57.41 -2.21
C MET A 112 -0.55 -58.03 -0.97
N VAL A 113 -0.87 -57.58 0.24
CA VAL A 113 -0.33 -58.14 1.49
C VAL A 113 -0.50 -59.66 1.60
N PRO A 114 -1.63 -60.29 1.21
CA PRO A 114 -1.78 -61.75 1.27
C PRO A 114 -0.78 -62.51 0.39
N VAL A 115 -0.36 -61.94 -0.74
CA VAL A 115 0.55 -62.56 -1.73
C VAL A 115 1.99 -62.06 -1.66
N ALA A 116 2.26 -61.04 -0.84
CA ALA A 116 3.59 -60.46 -0.61
C ALA A 116 4.54 -61.35 0.21
N HIS A 117 4.22 -62.64 0.37
CA HIS A 117 5.12 -63.64 0.94
C HIS A 117 6.01 -64.29 -0.12
N GLU A 118 5.71 -64.10 -1.40
CA GLU A 118 6.54 -64.56 -2.50
C GLU A 118 7.44 -63.42 -3.03
N PRO A 119 8.68 -63.70 -3.48
CA PRO A 119 9.57 -62.68 -4.04
C PRO A 119 8.98 -61.91 -5.23
N SER A 120 8.10 -62.54 -6.01
CA SER A 120 7.34 -61.88 -7.08
C SER A 120 6.30 -60.91 -6.52
N GLY A 121 5.58 -61.30 -5.46
CA GLY A 121 4.58 -60.47 -4.78
C GLY A 121 5.19 -59.25 -4.11
N VAL A 122 6.34 -59.38 -3.45
CA VAL A 122 7.08 -58.25 -2.85
C VAL A 122 7.51 -57.25 -3.94
N ARG A 123 8.08 -57.74 -5.05
CA ARG A 123 8.49 -56.87 -6.17
C ARG A 123 7.31 -56.13 -6.79
N GLN A 124 6.16 -56.81 -6.90
CA GLN A 124 4.95 -56.19 -7.42
C GLN A 124 4.40 -55.13 -6.46
N LEU A 125 4.41 -55.39 -5.15
CA LEU A 125 4.02 -54.42 -4.13
C LEU A 125 4.91 -53.18 -4.16
N VAL A 126 6.23 -53.35 -4.12
CA VAL A 126 7.20 -52.25 -4.17
C VAL A 126 7.02 -51.43 -5.45
N SER A 127 6.96 -52.08 -6.61
CA SER A 127 6.72 -51.40 -7.89
C SER A 127 5.42 -50.58 -7.88
N THR A 128 4.36 -51.13 -7.30
CA THR A 128 3.06 -50.43 -7.19
C THR A 128 3.14 -49.24 -6.24
N MET A 129 3.79 -49.37 -5.09
CA MET A 129 3.98 -48.27 -4.14
C MET A 129 4.87 -47.17 -4.71
N ASP A 130 5.95 -47.54 -5.42
CA ASP A 130 6.82 -46.59 -6.12
C ASP A 130 6.05 -45.80 -7.19
N GLN A 131 5.14 -46.45 -7.93
CA GLN A 131 4.26 -45.76 -8.86
C GLN A 131 3.36 -44.73 -8.16
N ARG A 132 2.84 -45.03 -6.95
CA ARG A 132 2.05 -44.06 -6.17
C ARG A 132 2.87 -42.89 -5.66
N LEU A 133 4.10 -43.16 -5.22
CA LEU A 133 5.03 -42.10 -4.81
C LEU A 133 5.41 -41.20 -5.98
N ARG A 134 5.70 -41.76 -7.17
CA ARG A 134 5.94 -40.96 -8.38
C ARG A 134 4.72 -40.13 -8.76
N ALA A 135 3.52 -40.71 -8.75
CA ALA A 135 2.30 -39.97 -9.03
C ALA A 135 2.09 -38.80 -8.05
N MET A 136 2.44 -38.97 -6.77
CA MET A 136 2.40 -37.89 -5.78
C MET A 136 3.47 -36.82 -6.06
N GLN A 137 4.68 -37.21 -6.46
CA GLN A 137 5.74 -36.28 -6.86
C GLN A 137 5.35 -35.47 -8.09
N ASP A 138 4.78 -36.10 -9.11
CA ASP A 138 4.29 -35.46 -10.33
C ASP A 138 3.18 -34.45 -10.00
N LEU A 139 2.24 -34.82 -9.12
CA LEU A 139 1.20 -33.92 -8.62
C LEU A 139 1.82 -32.70 -7.91
N LEU A 140 2.77 -32.90 -6.99
CA LEU A 140 3.44 -31.81 -6.28
C LEU A 140 4.20 -30.88 -7.24
N ALA A 141 4.88 -31.44 -8.23
CA ALA A 141 5.59 -30.66 -9.25
C ALA A 141 4.61 -29.82 -10.10
N ALA A 142 3.51 -30.41 -10.54
CA ALA A 142 2.47 -29.72 -11.30
C ALA A 142 1.84 -28.59 -10.49
N THR A 143 1.44 -28.84 -9.23
CA THR A 143 0.86 -27.79 -8.38
C THR A 143 1.88 -26.70 -8.05
N LYS A 144 3.16 -27.04 -7.84
CA LYS A 144 4.22 -26.05 -7.66
C LYS A 144 4.34 -25.14 -8.88
N ALA A 145 4.32 -25.70 -10.09
CA ALA A 145 4.38 -24.93 -11.32
C ALA A 145 3.16 -23.99 -11.45
N GLN A 146 1.95 -24.49 -11.19
CA GLN A 146 0.73 -23.68 -11.19
C GLN A 146 0.78 -22.53 -10.16
N ASN A 147 1.22 -22.81 -8.94
CA ASN A 147 1.35 -21.80 -7.89
C ASN A 147 2.46 -20.78 -8.17
N SER A 148 3.56 -21.20 -8.80
CA SER A 148 4.60 -20.26 -9.22
C SER A 148 4.11 -19.29 -10.29
N SER A 149 3.26 -19.76 -11.22
CA SER A 149 2.62 -18.90 -12.21
C SER A 149 1.69 -17.88 -11.57
N ALA A 150 0.83 -18.32 -10.63
CA ALA A 150 -0.05 -17.43 -9.88
C ALA A 150 0.75 -16.40 -9.05
N ALA A 151 1.84 -16.82 -8.41
CA ALA A 151 2.71 -15.91 -7.67
C ALA A 151 3.39 -14.88 -8.57
N GLU A 152 3.78 -15.26 -9.79
CA GLU A 152 4.38 -14.34 -10.76
C GLU A 152 3.37 -13.32 -11.28
N GLN A 153 2.13 -13.76 -11.51
CA GLN A 153 1.02 -12.86 -11.80
C GLN A 153 0.84 -11.84 -10.68
N MET A 154 0.79 -12.28 -9.41
CA MET A 154 0.69 -11.36 -8.26
C MET A 154 1.84 -10.36 -8.17
N ARG A 155 3.09 -10.78 -8.45
CA ARG A 155 4.25 -9.86 -8.49
C ARG A 155 4.11 -8.83 -9.60
N THR A 156 3.70 -9.26 -10.79
CA THR A 156 3.46 -8.38 -11.94
C THR A 156 2.38 -7.34 -11.62
N THR A 157 1.27 -7.78 -11.03
CA THR A 157 0.18 -6.90 -10.59
C THR A 157 0.65 -5.92 -9.50
N THR A 158 1.48 -6.38 -8.55
CA THR A 158 2.09 -5.52 -7.52
C THR A 158 2.96 -4.42 -8.11
N VAL A 159 3.75 -4.74 -9.15
CA VAL A 159 4.51 -3.73 -9.89
C VAL A 159 3.56 -2.75 -10.59
N GLY A 160 2.47 -3.25 -11.19
CA GLY A 160 1.40 -2.41 -11.74
C GLY A 160 0.87 -1.38 -10.75
N TYR A 161 0.57 -1.80 -9.51
CA TYR A 161 0.12 -0.86 -8.47
C TYR A 161 1.16 0.22 -8.14
N ARG A 162 2.46 -0.09 -8.18
CA ARG A 162 3.53 0.90 -7.95
C ARG A 162 3.64 1.93 -9.09
N THR A 163 3.17 1.59 -10.28
CA THR A 163 3.14 2.51 -11.42
C THR A 163 1.94 3.44 -11.42
N ILE A 164 0.93 3.15 -10.58
CA ILE A 164 -0.15 4.11 -10.32
C ILE A 164 0.43 5.23 -9.45
N PRO A 165 0.44 6.49 -9.92
CA PRO A 165 0.92 7.61 -9.12
C PRO A 165 0.13 7.69 -7.80
N ALA A 166 0.85 7.79 -6.68
CA ALA A 166 0.25 8.03 -5.37
C ALA A 166 -0.39 9.43 -5.34
N GLY A 167 -1.64 9.52 -5.79
CA GLY A 167 -2.32 10.78 -5.96
C GLY A 167 -1.83 11.58 -7.17
N HIS A 168 -2.73 12.37 -7.72
CA HIS A 168 -2.38 13.46 -8.61
C HIS A 168 -1.44 14.41 -7.84
N VAL A 169 -0.17 14.49 -8.22
CA VAL A 169 0.58 15.74 -8.02
C VAL A 169 -0.26 16.78 -8.73
N SER A 170 -0.97 17.65 -7.98
CA SER A 170 -1.77 18.78 -8.52
C SER A 170 -1.11 19.28 -9.79
N PRO A 171 -1.88 19.59 -10.87
CA PRO A 171 -1.27 19.95 -12.16
C PRO A 171 -0.22 20.96 -11.80
N GLN A 172 1.04 20.69 -12.16
CA GLN A 172 2.15 21.50 -11.70
C GLN A 172 1.68 22.94 -11.88
N PRO A 173 1.49 23.71 -10.78
CA PRO A 173 0.89 25.02 -10.89
C PRO A 173 1.63 25.74 -12.01
N PRO A 174 0.92 26.53 -12.85
CA PRO A 174 1.52 27.22 -13.98
C PRO A 174 2.87 27.74 -13.52
N PRO A 175 3.96 27.40 -14.26
CA PRO A 175 5.32 27.32 -13.74
C PRO A 175 5.47 28.36 -12.66
N VAL A 176 5.63 27.91 -11.41
CA VAL A 176 5.85 28.83 -10.29
C VAL A 176 6.91 29.77 -10.82
N GLY A 177 6.54 31.05 -10.95
CA GLY A 177 7.49 32.09 -11.30
C GLY A 177 8.72 31.86 -10.43
N PRO A 178 9.93 32.16 -10.93
CA PRO A 178 11.18 31.88 -10.22
C PRO A 178 10.96 32.14 -8.74
N SER A 179 11.25 31.14 -7.88
CA SER A 179 11.04 31.23 -6.44
C SER A 179 11.66 32.51 -5.94
N GLY A 180 10.80 33.49 -5.84
CA GLY A 180 11.23 34.85 -5.78
C GLY A 180 11.76 35.19 -4.42
N ASN A 181 12.51 36.28 -4.32
CA ASN A 181 13.03 36.71 -3.04
C ASN A 181 11.85 36.99 -2.10
N LEU A 182 11.61 36.06 -1.18
CA LEU A 182 10.45 36.05 -0.30
C LEU A 182 10.76 36.88 0.94
N CYS A 183 9.92 37.87 1.22
CA CYS A 183 10.12 38.77 2.36
C CYS A 183 8.94 38.74 3.33
N TRP A 184 9.22 38.62 4.62
CA TRP A 184 8.23 38.76 5.68
C TRP A 184 8.10 40.22 6.11
N ILE A 185 6.92 40.81 5.92
CA ILE A 185 6.65 42.23 6.24
C ILE A 185 5.75 42.40 7.47
N GLY A 186 5.36 41.31 8.13
CA GLY A 186 4.61 41.31 9.38
C GLY A 186 3.12 41.58 9.22
N SER A 187 2.78 42.66 8.54
CA SER A 187 1.40 43.12 8.33
C SER A 187 1.20 43.59 6.89
N LYS A 188 -0.06 43.66 6.46
CA LYS A 188 -0.45 44.10 5.12
C LYS A 188 0.12 45.47 4.74
N ASP A 189 0.28 46.35 5.71
CA ASP A 189 0.79 47.72 5.52
C ASP A 189 2.29 47.85 5.83
N GLY A 190 3.03 46.73 5.88
CA GLY A 190 4.47 46.74 6.11
C GLY A 190 5.25 47.50 5.04
N ASP A 191 6.27 48.25 5.45
CA ASP A 191 7.09 49.06 4.54
C ASP A 191 8.05 48.18 3.73
N ILE A 192 7.56 47.66 2.60
CA ILE A 192 8.28 46.74 1.72
C ILE A 192 9.64 47.31 1.30
N LYS A 193 9.70 48.59 0.91
CA LYS A 193 10.95 49.23 0.44
C LYS A 193 12.01 49.33 1.53
N ARG A 194 11.59 49.47 2.78
CA ARG A 194 12.51 49.54 3.92
C ARG A 194 12.93 48.15 4.41
N LEU A 195 12.05 47.16 4.29
CA LEU A 195 12.23 45.84 4.89
C LEU A 195 12.82 44.81 3.93
N CYS A 196 12.57 44.93 2.63
CA CYS A 196 12.82 43.90 1.65
C CYS A 196 13.85 44.36 0.60
N PRO A 197 14.67 43.45 0.05
CA PRO A 197 15.51 43.71 -1.11
C PRO A 197 14.72 44.23 -2.32
N ASP A 198 15.35 45.04 -3.17
CA ASP A 198 14.70 45.63 -4.36
C ASP A 198 14.22 44.60 -5.38
N ASP A 199 14.79 43.40 -5.36
CA ASP A 199 14.42 42.25 -6.21
C ASP A 199 13.40 41.31 -5.52
N THR A 200 12.75 41.76 -4.45
CA THR A 200 11.61 41.08 -3.84
C THR A 200 10.42 41.13 -4.79
N ASP A 201 9.90 39.97 -5.14
CA ASP A 201 8.67 39.83 -5.95
C ASP A 201 7.50 39.28 -5.13
N THR A 202 7.76 38.80 -3.92
CA THR A 202 6.77 38.12 -3.09
C THR A 202 6.93 38.52 -1.63
N VAL A 203 5.84 38.96 -1.02
CA VAL A 203 5.79 39.25 0.42
C VAL A 203 4.82 38.34 1.15
N THR A 204 5.12 38.06 2.42
CA THR A 204 4.19 37.41 3.34
C THR A 204 3.88 38.30 4.53
N TYR A 205 2.64 38.24 5.00
CA TYR A 205 2.13 39.04 6.10
C TYR A 205 0.91 38.41 6.74
N VAL A 206 0.44 38.98 7.85
CA VAL A 206 -0.87 38.66 8.42
C VAL A 206 -1.90 39.67 7.94
N ASP A 207 -3.00 39.18 7.38
CA ASP A 207 -4.12 40.02 6.96
C ASP A 207 -5.05 40.40 8.14
N ASP A 208 -6.04 41.25 7.87
CA ASP A 208 -6.99 41.75 8.89
C ASP A 208 -7.85 40.64 9.52
N ASN A 209 -7.93 39.47 8.87
CA ASN A 209 -8.65 38.30 9.38
C ASN A 209 -7.74 37.34 10.15
N GLY A 210 -6.47 37.70 10.36
CA GLY A 210 -5.50 36.87 11.03
C GLY A 210 -4.98 35.71 10.17
N ASN A 211 -5.18 35.74 8.85
CA ASN A 211 -4.61 34.73 7.95
C ASN A 211 -3.14 35.04 7.66
N TYR A 212 -2.31 34.01 7.60
CA TYR A 212 -1.00 34.11 6.96
C TYR A 212 -1.19 34.11 5.45
N VAL A 213 -0.83 35.20 4.79
CA VAL A 213 -1.02 35.37 3.35
C VAL A 213 0.29 35.60 2.64
N ARG A 214 0.30 35.28 1.36
CA ARG A 214 1.37 35.55 0.41
C ARG A 214 0.82 36.40 -0.72
N GLN A 215 1.52 37.49 -1.02
CA GLN A 215 1.18 38.38 -2.11
C GLN A 215 2.31 38.44 -3.13
N ASP A 216 1.99 38.20 -4.39
CA ASP A 216 2.86 38.46 -5.53
C ASP A 216 2.80 39.96 -5.85
N LEU A 217 3.95 40.64 -5.83
CA LEU A 217 4.07 42.07 -6.02
C LEU A 217 3.92 42.50 -7.49
N SER A 218 4.22 41.60 -8.43
CA SER A 218 4.13 41.86 -9.86
C SER A 218 2.69 41.87 -10.37
N SER A 219 1.88 40.94 -9.85
CA SER A 219 0.49 40.71 -10.24
C SER A 219 -0.52 41.26 -9.23
N GLY A 220 -0.09 41.52 -8.00
CA GLY A 220 -0.98 41.87 -6.88
C GLY A 220 -1.81 40.70 -6.36
N GLN A 221 -1.57 39.47 -6.85
CA GLN A 221 -2.34 38.30 -6.44
C GLN A 221 -2.07 37.93 -4.98
N ILE A 222 -3.13 37.81 -4.18
CA ILE A 222 -3.07 37.39 -2.77
C ILE A 222 -3.54 35.95 -2.65
N SER A 223 -2.77 35.14 -1.94
CA SER A 223 -3.09 33.75 -1.61
C SER A 223 -3.02 33.52 -0.10
N ILE A 224 -4.02 32.85 0.45
CA ILE A 224 -4.01 32.45 1.86
C ILE A 224 -3.13 31.22 2.00
N VAL A 225 -2.04 31.36 2.76
CA VAL A 225 -1.11 30.26 3.06
C VAL A 225 -1.64 29.45 4.24
N HIS A 226 -2.00 30.13 5.34
CA HIS A 226 -2.60 29.49 6.52
C HIS A 226 -3.78 30.33 7.04
N ARG A 227 -4.86 29.63 7.38
CA ARG A 227 -5.97 30.18 8.17
C ARG A 227 -5.72 29.89 9.65
N PRO A 228 -6.27 30.68 10.59
CA PRO A 228 -6.23 30.35 12.01
C PRO A 228 -6.68 28.91 12.28
N GLY A 229 -5.86 28.15 12.99
CA GLY A 229 -6.10 26.74 13.29
C GLY A 229 -5.06 25.77 12.72
N PRO A 230 -5.37 24.46 12.71
CA PRO A 230 -4.43 23.43 12.30
C PRO A 230 -4.09 23.56 10.81
N ILE A 231 -2.83 23.36 10.46
CA ILE A 231 -2.38 23.41 9.07
C ILE A 231 -2.90 22.17 8.32
N THR A 232 -3.51 22.40 7.16
CA THR A 232 -4.01 21.31 6.30
C THR A 232 -2.87 20.37 5.92
N GLY A 233 -2.99 19.10 6.28
CA GLY A 233 -1.97 18.07 6.00
C GLY A 233 -0.92 17.90 7.11
N ASP A 234 -0.84 18.83 8.07
CA ASP A 234 0.00 18.70 9.27
C ASP A 234 -0.78 19.18 10.51
N PRO A 235 -1.58 18.31 11.13
CA PRO A 235 -2.37 18.66 12.30
C PRO A 235 -1.52 18.85 13.58
N SER A 236 -0.21 18.61 13.53
CA SER A 236 0.71 18.88 14.64
C SER A 236 1.21 20.32 14.67
N THR A 237 1.12 21.02 13.53
CA THR A 237 1.45 22.44 13.40
C THR A 237 0.19 23.28 13.26
N CYS A 238 0.15 24.39 13.98
CA CYS A 238 -0.98 25.30 14.00
C CYS A 238 -0.55 26.73 13.70
N TRP A 239 -1.35 27.43 12.89
CA TRP A 239 -1.24 28.87 12.72
C TRP A 239 -2.15 29.60 13.70
N LEU A 240 -1.60 30.56 14.43
CA LEU A 240 -2.36 31.46 15.29
C LEU A 240 -2.27 32.90 14.74
N PRO A 241 -3.37 33.68 14.81
CA PRO A 241 -3.39 35.03 14.26
C PRO A 241 -2.50 36.03 15.03
N HIS A 242 -2.19 35.75 16.30
CA HIS A 242 -1.28 36.52 17.15
C HIS A 242 -0.85 35.69 18.37
N ALA A 243 0.18 36.14 19.09
CA ALA A 243 0.75 35.45 20.27
C ALA A 243 -0.28 35.12 21.38
N GLY A 244 -1.25 36.01 21.60
CA GLY A 244 -2.31 35.83 22.60
C GLY A 244 -3.54 35.02 22.15
N ALA A 245 -3.54 34.40 20.97
CA ALA A 245 -4.71 33.68 20.48
C ALA A 245 -4.93 32.37 21.26
N ASP A 246 -6.20 31.98 21.42
CA ASP A 246 -6.55 30.73 22.10
C ASP A 246 -6.03 29.52 21.32
N ARG A 247 -5.13 28.74 21.95
CA ARG A 247 -4.55 27.53 21.35
C ARG A 247 -5.57 26.42 21.18
N ALA A 248 -6.74 26.50 21.81
CA ALA A 248 -7.81 25.51 21.62
C ALA A 248 -8.25 25.41 20.14
N ILE A 249 -8.09 26.47 19.35
CA ILE A 249 -8.41 26.45 17.91
C ILE A 249 -7.56 25.45 17.12
N CYS A 250 -6.40 25.07 17.65
CA CYS A 250 -5.45 24.14 17.04
C CYS A 250 -5.81 22.67 17.25
N GLY A 251 -6.74 22.40 18.17
CA GLY A 251 -7.07 21.03 18.58
C GLY A 251 -5.98 20.35 19.42
N PRO A 252 -6.28 19.15 19.95
CA PRO A 252 -5.45 18.49 20.96
C PRO A 252 -4.16 17.87 20.41
N ARG A 253 -3.95 17.86 19.09
CA ARG A 253 -2.79 17.24 18.44
C ARG A 253 -1.69 18.24 18.12
N ALA A 254 -1.94 19.53 18.30
CA ALA A 254 -0.96 20.56 18.03
C ALA A 254 0.17 20.52 19.07
N SER A 255 1.38 20.36 18.57
CA SER A 255 2.62 20.47 19.35
C SER A 255 3.47 21.65 18.90
N THR A 256 3.16 22.26 17.76
CA THR A 256 3.89 23.38 17.18
C THR A 256 2.92 24.52 16.85
N TRP A 257 3.29 25.75 17.22
CA TRP A 257 2.48 26.95 16.96
C TRP A 257 3.31 28.01 16.25
N MET A 258 2.76 28.57 15.18
CA MET A 258 3.34 29.67 14.41
C MET A 258 2.46 30.91 14.54
N TYR A 259 3.06 32.06 14.82
CA TYR A 259 2.31 33.31 14.97
C TYR A 259 3.18 34.56 14.85
N PRO A 260 2.59 35.72 14.49
CA PRO A 260 3.29 36.99 14.56
C PRO A 260 3.43 37.45 16.03
N HIS A 261 4.60 37.96 16.39
CA HIS A 261 4.85 38.64 17.65
C HIS A 261 5.97 39.66 17.48
N ASP A 262 5.71 40.92 17.86
CA ASP A 262 6.68 42.02 17.82
C ASP A 262 7.41 42.15 16.47
N GLY A 263 6.64 42.05 15.38
CA GLY A 263 7.15 42.10 14.00
C GLY A 263 7.85 40.82 13.52
N SER A 264 8.14 39.88 14.42
CA SER A 264 8.73 38.60 14.06
C SER A 264 7.65 37.54 13.80
N LEU A 265 7.97 36.57 12.95
CA LEU A 265 7.26 35.30 12.90
C LEU A 265 7.90 34.36 13.92
N ILE A 266 7.14 33.93 14.92
CA ILE A 266 7.58 33.03 15.98
C ILE A 266 7.07 31.63 15.68
N THR A 267 7.94 30.65 15.85
CA THR A 267 7.59 29.24 15.92
C THR A 267 7.94 28.72 17.31
N GLU A 268 6.94 28.19 18.00
CA GLU A 268 7.08 27.52 19.28
C GLU A 268 6.77 26.03 19.14
N GLU A 269 7.48 25.21 19.92
CA GLU A 269 7.27 23.77 19.99
C GLU A 269 7.12 23.31 21.45
N LEU A 270 6.20 22.37 21.69
CA LEU A 270 6.02 21.67 22.95
C LEU A 270 7.05 20.56 23.06
N GLY A 271 8.04 20.74 23.93
CA GLY A 271 9.05 19.72 24.21
C GLY A 271 8.47 18.49 24.93
N PRO A 272 9.22 17.38 24.98
CA PRO A 272 8.81 16.15 25.68
C PRO A 272 8.67 16.32 27.19
N ASP A 273 9.23 17.41 27.75
CA ASP A 273 9.08 17.82 29.15
C ASP A 273 7.81 18.64 29.42
N GLY A 274 6.94 18.80 28.41
CA GLY A 274 5.73 19.60 28.49
C GLY A 274 5.99 21.10 28.51
N LYS A 275 7.21 21.55 28.24
CA LYS A 275 7.56 22.97 28.21
C LYS A 275 7.59 23.48 26.77
N VAL A 276 7.00 24.65 26.57
CA VAL A 276 7.02 25.35 25.29
C VAL A 276 8.37 26.06 25.11
N ARG A 277 8.94 25.96 23.92
CA ARG A 277 10.22 26.59 23.56
C ARG A 277 10.10 27.25 22.20
N VAL A 278 10.66 28.45 22.04
CA VAL A 278 10.81 29.09 20.73
C VAL A 278 11.89 28.33 19.96
N THR A 279 11.53 27.74 18.83
CA THR A 279 12.45 26.98 17.96
C THR A 279 12.91 27.80 16.77
N PHE A 280 12.10 28.76 16.34
CA PHE A 280 12.44 29.67 15.25
C PHE A 280 11.86 31.06 15.50
N GLN A 281 12.65 32.08 15.17
CA GLN A 281 12.22 33.48 15.18
C GLN A 281 12.71 34.12 13.91
N THR A 282 11.78 34.49 13.03
CA THR A 282 12.10 35.22 11.80
C THR A 282 11.79 36.70 11.99
N PRO A 283 12.80 37.59 11.99
CA PRO A 283 12.54 39.02 12.01
C PRO A 283 11.89 39.47 10.68
N LEU A 284 11.42 40.72 10.65
CA LEU A 284 11.02 41.37 9.39
C LEU A 284 12.18 41.37 8.39
N GLY A 285 11.86 41.12 7.12
CA GLY A 285 12.83 41.09 6.03
C GLY A 285 12.89 39.75 5.30
N PRO A 286 13.98 39.46 4.56
CA PRO A 286 14.13 38.24 3.78
C PRO A 286 13.92 36.98 4.61
N LEU A 287 13.06 36.08 4.14
CA LEU A 287 12.83 34.77 4.77
C LEU A 287 13.93 33.75 4.44
N ASN A 288 14.74 34.03 3.43
CA ASN A 288 15.92 33.26 3.06
C ASN A 288 17.06 34.27 2.80
N PRO A 289 17.97 34.49 3.78
CA PRO A 289 19.05 35.48 3.63
C PRO A 289 20.11 35.05 2.61
#